data_AF-A0A964KC44-F1
#
_entry.id   AF-A0A964KC44-F1
#
_cell.length_a   1.000
_cell.length_b   1.000
_cell.length_c   1.000
_cell.angle_alpha   90.00
_cell.angle_beta   90.00
_cell.angle_gamma   90.00
#
_symmetry.space_group_name_H-M   'P 1'
#
loop_
_entity.id
_entity.type
_entity.pdbx_description
1 polymer ?
#
loop_
_entity_poly.entity_id
_entity_poly.type
_entity_poly.pdbx_seq_one_letter_code
_entity_poly.pdbx_strand_id
1 'polypeptide(L)'
;MSDRFEDTNQYVETLLGQQRPRRTPVQDEGDLHALQFAARLAAGRDDEVIPTPEFLRILRTALVMEAQGQPQASRRGLLAAALAGLATGITGFLAGRFSAPPSEASVSAHTQVAPPSQPAMVRDNGRWFTVAHLSELREKQVVRFTAGSVEGHLVKYGNKVHALSAICSHLPCTLTYRDGSNDFLCPCHDVSFDLRGEAVNVRRSLGSADADPSEHQRRRRAGMEHRRRSEEHRRKPSVRPRRP
;
A
#
# COMPACT_ATOMS: atom_id res chain seq x y z
N MET A 1 -34.46 -13.22 -1.15
CA MET A 1 -33.12 -13.87 -1.00
C MET A 1 -32.34 -13.87 -2.31
N SER A 2 -32.98 -13.94 -3.49
CA SER A 2 -32.33 -13.90 -4.81
C SER A 2 -31.68 -12.55 -5.15
N ASP A 3 -32.38 -11.44 -4.88
CA ASP A 3 -31.90 -10.08 -5.22
C ASP A 3 -30.54 -9.73 -4.60
N ARG A 4 -30.25 -10.25 -3.39
CA ARG A 4 -28.96 -10.02 -2.70
C ARG A 4 -27.79 -10.61 -3.48
N PHE A 5 -27.91 -11.87 -3.89
CA PHE A 5 -26.85 -12.54 -4.63
C PHE A 5 -26.67 -11.93 -6.01
N GLU A 6 -27.75 -11.48 -6.63
CA GLU A 6 -27.71 -10.78 -7.92
C GLU A 6 -26.98 -9.44 -7.82
N ASP A 7 -27.25 -8.64 -6.78
CA ASP A 7 -26.56 -7.36 -6.54
C ASP A 7 -25.05 -7.54 -6.33
N THR A 8 -24.65 -8.50 -5.48
CA THR A 8 -23.22 -8.81 -5.24
C THR A 8 -22.56 -9.31 -6.53
N ASN A 9 -23.21 -10.20 -7.27
CA ASN A 9 -22.66 -10.75 -8.51
C ASN A 9 -22.52 -9.67 -9.59
N GLN A 10 -23.52 -8.80 -9.75
CA GLN A 10 -23.46 -7.68 -10.70
C GLN A 10 -22.36 -6.69 -10.34
N TYR A 11 -22.14 -6.42 -9.04
CA TYR A 11 -21.02 -5.60 -8.59
C TYR A 11 -19.69 -6.23 -8.98
N VAL A 12 -19.50 -7.52 -8.69
CA VAL A 12 -18.27 -8.26 -8.99
C VAL A 12 -17.98 -8.26 -10.48
N GLU A 13 -18.96 -8.62 -11.32
CA GLU A 13 -18.82 -8.64 -12.78
C GLU A 13 -18.47 -7.25 -13.34
N THR A 14 -19.14 -6.20 -12.85
CA THR A 14 -18.87 -4.82 -13.26
C THR A 14 -17.43 -4.40 -12.92
N LEU A 15 -16.97 -4.75 -11.70
CA LEU A 15 -15.63 -4.41 -11.23
C LEU A 15 -14.55 -5.19 -12.01
N LEU A 16 -14.76 -6.48 -12.23
CA LEU A 16 -13.85 -7.32 -13.01
C LEU A 16 -13.81 -6.93 -14.50
N GLY A 17 -14.88 -6.30 -15.00
CA GLY A 17 -14.97 -5.66 -16.31
C GLY A 17 -14.36 -4.26 -16.39
N GLN A 18 -13.56 -3.83 -15.40
CA GLN A 18 -12.91 -2.51 -15.33
C GLN A 18 -13.87 -1.32 -15.37
N GLN A 19 -15.12 -1.52 -14.96
CA GLN A 19 -16.11 -0.46 -14.85
C GLN A 19 -16.32 -0.11 -13.38
N ARG A 20 -16.75 1.12 -13.12
CA ARG A 20 -17.05 1.57 -11.76
C ARG A 20 -18.44 1.05 -11.35
N PRO A 21 -18.55 0.09 -10.42
CA PRO A 21 -19.84 -0.39 -9.97
C PRO A 21 -20.58 0.67 -9.15
N ARG A 22 -21.92 0.55 -9.09
CA ARG A 22 -22.75 1.32 -8.16
C ARG A 22 -22.45 0.84 -6.73
N ARG A 23 -22.57 1.74 -5.75
CA ARG A 23 -22.45 1.35 -4.34
C ARG A 23 -23.62 0.46 -3.96
N THR A 24 -23.33 -0.80 -3.66
CA THR A 24 -24.27 -1.73 -3.05
C THR A 24 -23.95 -1.84 -1.55
N PRO A 25 -24.95 -1.83 -0.65
CA PRO A 25 -24.72 -2.02 0.77
C PRO A 25 -24.24 -3.45 1.06
N VAL A 26 -23.20 -3.58 1.88
CA VAL A 26 -22.69 -4.89 2.35
C VAL A 26 -23.66 -5.42 3.38
N GLN A 27 -24.23 -6.60 3.15
CA GLN A 27 -25.23 -7.19 4.03
C GLN A 27 -24.65 -8.23 5.00
N ASP A 28 -23.62 -8.97 4.58
CA ASP A 28 -22.93 -9.95 5.43
C ASP A 28 -21.43 -10.08 5.10
N GLU A 29 -20.73 -10.88 5.91
CA GLU A 29 -19.29 -11.17 5.76
C GLU A 29 -18.95 -11.90 4.44
N GLY A 30 -19.85 -12.73 3.93
CA GLY A 30 -19.66 -13.42 2.65
C GLY A 30 -19.67 -12.45 1.47
N ASP A 31 -20.61 -11.49 1.47
CA ASP A 31 -20.64 -10.40 0.50
C ASP A 31 -19.37 -9.55 0.61
N LEU A 32 -18.96 -9.19 1.84
CA LEU A 32 -17.72 -8.43 2.06
C LEU A 32 -16.50 -9.17 1.48
N HIS A 33 -16.38 -10.46 1.73
CA HIS A 33 -15.30 -11.30 1.22
C HIS A 33 -15.31 -11.37 -0.31
N ALA A 34 -16.48 -11.53 -0.93
CA ALA A 34 -16.62 -11.56 -2.39
C ALA A 34 -16.20 -10.23 -3.02
N LEU A 35 -16.65 -9.11 -2.46
CA LEU A 35 -16.30 -7.77 -2.91
C LEU A 35 -14.81 -7.48 -2.74
N GLN A 36 -14.22 -7.84 -1.59
CA GLN A 36 -12.78 -7.69 -1.34
C GLN A 36 -11.95 -8.56 -2.29
N PHE A 37 -12.37 -9.80 -2.53
CA PHE A 37 -11.70 -10.69 -3.46
C PHE A 37 -11.74 -10.14 -4.89
N ALA A 38 -12.91 -9.70 -5.36
CA ALA A 38 -13.04 -9.06 -6.67
C ALA A 38 -12.18 -7.80 -6.80
N ALA A 39 -12.10 -6.98 -5.75
CA ALA A 39 -11.23 -5.80 -5.73
C ALA A 39 -9.74 -6.17 -5.83
N ARG A 40 -9.30 -7.22 -5.13
CA ARG A 40 -7.91 -7.71 -5.24
C ARG A 40 -7.60 -8.22 -6.66
N LEU A 41 -8.53 -8.94 -7.26
CA LEU A 41 -8.37 -9.43 -8.64
C LEU A 41 -8.34 -8.29 -9.65
N ALA A 42 -9.22 -7.31 -9.51
CA ALA A 42 -9.26 -6.15 -10.39
C ALA A 42 -7.97 -5.32 -10.28
N ALA A 43 -7.48 -5.09 -9.05
CA ALA A 43 -6.23 -4.36 -8.81
C ALA A 43 -4.97 -5.10 -9.30
N GLY A 44 -5.01 -6.44 -9.31
CA GLY A 44 -3.91 -7.25 -9.83
C GLY A 44 -3.76 -7.12 -11.35
N ARG A 45 -4.85 -7.05 -12.11
CA ARG A 45 -4.85 -7.08 -13.59
C ARG A 45 -4.22 -5.86 -14.26
N ASP A 46 -4.07 -4.76 -13.54
CA ASP A 46 -3.51 -3.55 -14.09
C ASP A 46 -1.99 -3.65 -14.06
N ASP A 47 -1.43 -4.18 -15.15
CA ASP A 47 -0.03 -4.04 -15.50
C ASP A 47 0.32 -2.55 -15.55
N GLU A 48 0.84 -2.04 -14.42
CA GLU A 48 1.60 -0.78 -14.39
C GLU A 48 0.77 0.52 -14.49
N VAL A 49 -0.37 0.63 -13.80
CA VAL A 49 -0.96 1.97 -13.57
C VAL A 49 -0.29 2.62 -12.36
N ILE A 50 0.98 3.01 -12.53
CA ILE A 50 1.60 3.99 -11.64
C ILE A 50 0.89 5.32 -11.93
N PRO A 51 0.18 5.92 -10.96
CA PRO A 51 -0.53 7.16 -11.22
C PRO A 51 0.45 8.24 -11.66
N THR A 52 0.11 8.99 -12.72
CA THR A 52 1.03 10.02 -13.22
C THR A 52 1.30 11.08 -12.15
N PRO A 53 2.50 11.68 -12.11
CA PRO A 53 2.82 12.72 -11.14
C PRO A 53 1.81 13.89 -11.16
N GLU A 54 1.30 14.23 -12.34
CA GLU A 54 0.25 15.25 -12.49
C GLU A 54 -1.07 14.84 -11.86
N PHE A 55 -1.50 13.58 -12.07
CA PHE A 55 -2.69 13.06 -11.40
C PHE A 55 -2.56 13.11 -9.88
N LEU A 56 -1.40 12.69 -9.34
CA LEU A 56 -1.14 12.74 -7.90
C LEU A 56 -1.16 14.18 -7.35
N ARG A 57 -0.63 15.15 -8.11
CA ARG A 57 -0.67 16.56 -7.75
C ARG A 57 -2.11 17.07 -7.68
N ILE A 58 -2.90 16.80 -8.71
CA ILE A 58 -4.32 17.19 -8.77
C ILE A 58 -5.10 16.56 -7.61
N LEU A 59 -4.90 15.26 -7.36
CA LEU A 59 -5.56 14.54 -6.29
C LEU A 59 -5.21 15.11 -4.91
N ARG A 60 -3.93 15.41 -4.64
CA ARG A 60 -3.52 16.05 -3.38
C ARG A 60 -4.20 17.40 -3.19
N THR A 61 -4.24 18.24 -4.23
CA THR A 61 -4.92 19.54 -4.15
C THR A 61 -6.40 19.36 -3.85
N ALA A 62 -7.08 18.42 -4.52
CA ALA A 62 -8.49 18.14 -4.30
C ALA A 62 -8.77 17.70 -2.85
N LEU A 63 -7.97 16.78 -2.30
CA LEU A 63 -8.12 16.28 -0.93
C LEU A 63 -7.89 17.37 0.13
N VAL A 64 -6.92 18.26 -0.10
CA VAL A 64 -6.67 19.41 0.79
C VAL A 64 -7.87 20.36 0.79
N MET A 65 -8.44 20.66 -0.38
CA MET A 65 -9.63 21.51 -0.46
C MET A 65 -10.84 20.88 0.23
N GLU A 66 -11.03 19.57 0.07
CA GLU A 66 -12.11 18.82 0.75
C GLU A 66 -11.93 18.81 2.28
N ALA A 67 -10.70 18.56 2.77
CA ALA A 67 -10.37 18.62 4.19
C ALA A 67 -10.56 20.02 4.80
N GLN A 68 -10.39 21.07 3.99
CA GLN A 68 -10.64 22.46 4.38
C GLN A 68 -12.11 22.87 4.26
N GLY A 69 -13.01 21.93 3.92
CA GLY A 69 -14.45 22.20 3.78
C GLY A 69 -14.78 23.15 2.63
N GLN A 70 -13.88 23.34 1.68
CA GLN A 70 -14.14 24.18 0.51
C GLN A 70 -15.03 23.39 -0.46
N PRO A 71 -16.25 23.86 -0.76
CA PRO A 71 -17.15 23.13 -1.65
C PRO A 71 -16.53 23.09 -3.05
N GLN A 72 -16.24 21.89 -3.55
CA GLN A 72 -15.95 21.73 -4.98
C GLN A 72 -17.22 22.10 -5.74
N ALA A 73 -17.14 23.13 -6.59
CA ALA A 73 -18.24 23.51 -7.46
C ALA A 73 -18.52 22.36 -8.43
N SER A 74 -19.46 21.50 -8.05
CA SER A 74 -19.96 20.44 -8.91
C SER A 74 -20.53 21.07 -10.17
N ARG A 75 -20.27 20.47 -11.34
CA ARG A 75 -20.91 20.88 -12.61
C ARG A 75 -22.45 20.95 -12.47
N ARG A 76 -23.04 20.13 -11.58
CA ARG A 76 -24.47 20.19 -11.24
C ARG A 76 -24.84 21.42 -10.40
N GLY A 77 -23.97 21.85 -9.50
CA GLY A 77 -24.15 23.08 -8.71
C GLY A 77 -24.07 24.34 -9.55
N LEU A 78 -23.19 24.37 -10.56
CA LEU A 78 -23.10 25.48 -11.51
C LEU A 78 -24.32 25.55 -12.44
N LEU A 79 -24.85 24.41 -12.88
CA LEU A 79 -26.09 24.36 -13.68
C LEU A 79 -27.33 24.74 -12.87
N ALA A 80 -27.41 24.33 -11.59
CA ALA A 80 -28.48 24.74 -10.69
C ALA A 80 -28.42 26.25 -10.37
N ALA A 81 -27.22 26.81 -10.20
CA ALA A 81 -27.03 28.24 -10.01
C ALA A 81 -27.35 29.06 -11.28
N ALA A 82 -27.08 28.52 -12.47
CA ALA A 82 -27.45 29.16 -13.74
C ALA A 82 -28.97 29.23 -13.97
N LEU A 83 -29.74 28.25 -13.45
CA LEU A 83 -31.21 28.27 -13.50
C LEU A 83 -31.84 29.16 -12.42
N ALA A 84 -31.13 29.42 -11.31
CA ALA A 84 -31.58 30.32 -10.25
C ALA A 84 -31.31 31.82 -10.54
N GLY A 85 -30.57 32.13 -11.61
CA GLY A 85 -30.19 33.50 -11.98
C GLY A 85 -31.31 34.40 -12.53
N LEU A 86 -32.56 33.92 -12.59
CA LEU A 86 -33.72 34.70 -13.08
C LEU A 86 -34.79 34.99 -12.02
N ALA A 87 -34.57 34.67 -10.74
CA ALA A 87 -35.48 35.05 -9.66
C ALA A 87 -34.72 35.69 -8.49
N THR A 88 -35.08 36.94 -8.22
CA THR A 88 -34.63 37.86 -7.16
C THR A 88 -34.27 37.26 -5.79
N GLY A 89 -33.26 37.87 -5.14
CA GLY A 89 -33.43 38.44 -3.80
C GLY A 89 -32.92 37.64 -2.58
N ILE A 90 -31.82 38.15 -2.00
CA ILE A 90 -31.43 38.15 -0.56
C ILE A 90 -32.05 37.08 0.35
N THR A 91 -31.21 36.17 0.87
CA THR A 91 -31.24 35.80 2.30
C THR A 91 -29.85 35.35 2.74
N GLY A 92 -29.19 36.17 3.56
CA GLY A 92 -28.06 35.75 4.40
C GLY A 92 -28.57 35.41 5.80
N PHE A 93 -28.23 34.22 6.31
CA PHE A 93 -28.31 33.72 7.70
C PHE A 93 -28.07 32.19 7.58
N LEU A 94 -27.20 31.45 8.27
CA LEU A 94 -26.58 31.53 9.60
C LEU A 94 -25.28 30.71 9.60
N ALA A 95 -24.23 31.25 10.19
CA ALA A 95 -23.15 30.45 10.77
C ALA A 95 -23.57 30.05 12.20
N GLY A 96 -23.54 28.75 12.53
CA GLY A 96 -23.99 28.28 13.84
C GLY A 96 -23.70 26.81 14.13
N ARG A 97 -22.45 26.53 14.49
CA ARG A 97 -21.97 25.51 15.46
C ARG A 97 -22.33 24.03 15.22
N PHE A 98 -21.35 23.29 14.68
CA PHE A 98 -21.29 21.83 14.83
C PHE A 98 -20.88 21.46 16.26
N SER A 99 -21.78 20.74 16.94
CA SER A 99 -21.48 19.98 18.15
C SER A 99 -20.49 18.86 17.82
N ALA A 100 -19.47 18.71 18.66
CA ALA A 100 -18.53 17.59 18.61
C ALA A 100 -19.22 16.26 18.95
N PRO A 101 -18.91 15.13 18.27
CA PRO A 101 -19.24 13.81 18.79
C PRO A 101 -18.26 13.42 19.92
N PRO A 102 -18.70 12.65 20.93
CA PRO A 102 -17.82 12.16 21.98
C PRO A 102 -16.85 11.08 21.47
N SER A 103 -15.73 11.02 22.17
CA SER A 103 -14.63 10.08 22.07
C SER A 103 -15.06 8.61 22.13
N GLU A 104 -14.34 7.81 21.35
CA GLU A 104 -14.37 6.36 21.25
C GLU A 104 -14.29 5.65 22.62
N ALA A 105 -15.25 4.74 22.86
CA ALA A 105 -15.09 3.70 23.85
C ALA A 105 -14.36 2.51 23.19
N SER A 106 -13.24 2.17 23.79
CA SER A 106 -12.32 1.09 23.47
C SER A 106 -12.95 -0.30 23.62
N VAL A 107 -12.85 -1.11 22.57
CA VAL A 107 -12.97 -2.57 22.66
C VAL A 107 -11.58 -3.14 22.36
N SER A 108 -10.88 -3.53 23.42
CA SER A 108 -9.64 -4.30 23.34
C SER A 108 -9.93 -5.80 23.24
N ALA A 109 -8.96 -6.46 22.60
CA ALA A 109 -8.61 -7.88 22.67
C ALA A 109 -9.25 -8.80 21.62
N HIS A 110 -8.56 -8.95 20.50
CA HIS A 110 -8.49 -10.24 19.81
C HIS A 110 -7.13 -10.88 20.10
N THR A 111 -7.21 -11.98 20.83
CA THR A 111 -6.15 -12.94 21.13
C THR A 111 -5.41 -13.33 19.85
N GLN A 112 -4.08 -13.21 19.88
CA GLN A 112 -3.19 -13.67 18.83
C GLN A 112 -3.33 -15.19 18.67
N VAL A 113 -3.98 -15.63 17.60
CA VAL A 113 -3.90 -17.01 17.12
C VAL A 113 -2.62 -17.14 16.30
N ALA A 114 -1.73 -18.03 16.71
CA ALA A 114 -0.53 -18.36 15.97
C ALA A 114 -0.90 -18.87 14.56
N PRO A 115 -0.13 -18.54 13.50
CA PRO A 115 -0.44 -19.01 12.16
C PRO A 115 -0.38 -20.54 12.12
N PRO A 116 -1.44 -21.25 11.68
CA PRO A 116 -1.34 -22.68 11.44
C PRO A 116 -0.29 -22.91 10.35
N SER A 117 0.59 -23.87 10.59
CA SER A 117 1.44 -24.46 9.55
C SER A 117 0.53 -25.00 8.45
N GLN A 118 0.41 -24.25 7.36
CA GLN A 118 -0.47 -24.62 6.25
C GLN A 118 0.09 -25.91 5.62
N PRO A 119 -0.68 -27.01 5.56
CA PRO A 119 -0.28 -28.15 4.74
C PRO A 119 -0.15 -27.66 3.30
N ALA A 120 0.85 -28.18 2.58
CA ALA A 120 1.05 -27.85 1.17
C ALA A 120 -0.28 -27.98 0.43
N MET A 121 -0.76 -26.88 -0.16
CA MET A 121 -1.98 -26.85 -0.94
C MET A 121 -1.86 -27.82 -2.12
N VAL A 122 -2.27 -29.07 -1.93
CA VAL A 122 -2.56 -29.97 -3.05
C VAL A 122 -4.02 -29.72 -3.39
N ARG A 123 -4.26 -28.82 -4.35
CA ARG A 123 -5.58 -28.66 -4.98
C ARG A 123 -5.68 -29.66 -6.12
N ASP A 124 -6.49 -30.69 -5.90
CA ASP A 124 -6.90 -31.78 -6.79
C ASP A 124 -7.75 -31.31 -8.01
N ASN A 125 -8.09 -30.02 -8.07
CA ASN A 125 -8.90 -29.37 -9.11
C ASN A 125 -8.28 -28.05 -9.64
N GLY A 126 -6.93 -27.98 -9.69
CA GLY A 126 -6.20 -26.87 -10.33
C GLY A 126 -6.10 -27.00 -11.86
N ARG A 127 -5.96 -25.87 -12.56
CA ARG A 127 -5.60 -25.83 -13.99
C ARG A 127 -4.11 -25.52 -14.14
N TRP A 128 -3.41 -26.24 -15.00
CA TRP A 128 -2.03 -25.93 -15.37
C TRP A 128 -1.98 -24.80 -16.39
N PHE A 129 -1.03 -23.87 -16.19
CA PHE A 129 -0.74 -22.79 -17.12
C PHE A 129 0.74 -22.87 -17.51
N THR A 130 1.01 -22.83 -18.81
CA THR A 130 2.38 -22.63 -19.30
C THR A 130 2.73 -21.15 -19.18
N VAL A 131 3.78 -20.83 -18.41
CA VAL A 131 4.16 -19.45 -18.09
C VAL A 131 5.52 -19.03 -18.64
N ALA A 132 6.43 -19.98 -18.89
CA ALA A 132 7.74 -19.72 -19.51
C ALA A 132 8.41 -21.06 -19.92
N HIS A 133 9.41 -21.00 -20.81
CA HIS A 133 10.33 -22.12 -21.03
C HIS A 133 11.53 -22.04 -20.07
N LEU A 134 11.99 -23.20 -19.58
CA LEU A 134 13.13 -23.25 -18.65
C LEU A 134 14.44 -22.67 -19.24
N SER A 135 14.60 -22.73 -20.57
CA SER A 135 15.72 -22.13 -21.29
C SER A 135 15.72 -20.60 -21.28
N GLU A 136 14.58 -19.97 -21.04
CA GLU A 136 14.44 -18.51 -20.98
C GLU A 136 14.85 -17.96 -19.60
N LEU A 137 14.93 -18.83 -18.57
CA LEU A 137 15.26 -18.45 -17.21
C LEU A 137 16.77 -18.57 -16.95
N ARG A 138 17.43 -17.42 -16.86
CA ARG A 138 18.82 -17.30 -16.37
C ARG A 138 18.85 -17.23 -14.84
N GLU A 139 20.00 -17.59 -14.26
CA GLU A 139 20.21 -17.52 -12.81
C GLU A 139 19.94 -16.09 -12.29
N LYS A 140 19.14 -15.98 -11.23
CA LYS A 140 18.66 -14.73 -10.60
C LYS A 140 17.88 -13.79 -11.53
N GLN A 141 17.53 -14.23 -12.74
CA GLN A 141 16.62 -13.47 -13.58
C GLN A 141 15.20 -13.57 -13.04
N VAL A 142 14.52 -12.43 -13.03
CA VAL A 142 13.11 -12.33 -12.70
C VAL A 142 12.30 -12.19 -13.99
N VAL A 143 11.28 -13.02 -14.16
CA VAL A 143 10.34 -12.96 -15.29
C VAL A 143 8.93 -12.85 -14.75
N ARG A 144 8.19 -11.80 -15.10
CA ARG A 144 6.78 -11.67 -14.70
C ARG A 144 5.92 -12.66 -15.48
N PHE A 145 4.90 -13.21 -14.83
CA PHE A 145 3.94 -14.11 -15.46
C PHE A 145 2.51 -13.85 -14.97
N THR A 146 1.55 -14.29 -15.78
CA THR A 146 0.13 -14.32 -15.42
C THR A 146 -0.42 -15.73 -15.65
N ALA A 147 -1.06 -16.31 -14.64
CA ALA A 147 -1.70 -17.62 -14.68
C ALA A 147 -3.18 -17.47 -14.31
N GLY A 148 -4.01 -17.18 -15.31
CA GLY A 148 -5.42 -16.87 -15.10
C GLY A 148 -5.58 -15.51 -14.44
N SER A 149 -5.97 -15.50 -13.16
CA SER A 149 -6.14 -14.28 -12.36
C SER A 149 -5.02 -14.07 -11.35
N VAL A 150 -3.98 -14.92 -11.38
CA VAL A 150 -2.82 -14.82 -10.49
C VAL A 150 -1.67 -14.22 -11.26
N GLU A 151 -1.06 -13.18 -10.68
CA GLU A 151 0.18 -12.59 -11.18
C GLU A 151 1.35 -12.99 -10.30
N GLY A 152 2.50 -13.19 -10.93
CA GLY A 152 3.69 -13.60 -10.21
C GLY A 152 4.99 -13.30 -10.93
N HIS A 153 6.07 -13.69 -10.25
CA HIS A 153 7.43 -13.61 -10.72
C HIS A 153 8.06 -15.00 -10.69
N LEU A 154 8.63 -15.43 -11.81
CA LEU A 154 9.51 -16.58 -11.89
C LEU A 154 10.93 -16.13 -11.57
N VAL A 155 11.58 -16.85 -10.66
CA VAL A 155 12.98 -16.62 -10.31
C VAL A 155 13.73 -17.93 -10.32
N LYS A 156 14.83 -17.99 -11.09
CA LYS A 156 15.74 -19.15 -11.03
C LYS A 156 16.81 -18.90 -9.98
N TYR A 157 16.91 -19.81 -9.01
CA TYR A 157 17.91 -19.76 -7.96
C TYR A 157 18.55 -21.14 -7.80
N GLY A 158 19.81 -21.26 -8.24
CA GLY A 158 20.49 -22.54 -8.39
C GLY A 158 19.75 -23.49 -9.32
N ASN A 159 19.50 -24.72 -8.85
CA ASN A 159 18.80 -25.75 -9.64
C ASN A 159 17.27 -25.70 -9.47
N LYS A 160 16.72 -24.63 -8.87
CA LYS A 160 15.29 -24.49 -8.61
C LYS A 160 14.72 -23.27 -9.30
N VAL A 161 13.46 -23.38 -9.72
CA VAL A 161 12.65 -22.25 -10.16
C VAL A 161 11.60 -22.00 -9.08
N HIS A 162 11.55 -20.76 -8.61
CA HIS A 162 10.57 -20.27 -7.66
C HIS A 162 9.51 -19.47 -8.42
N ALA A 163 8.24 -19.73 -8.14
CA ALA A 163 7.14 -18.87 -8.56
C ALA A 163 6.65 -18.10 -7.34
N LEU A 164 6.82 -16.79 -7.34
CA LEU A 164 6.45 -15.89 -6.25
C LEU A 164 5.22 -15.09 -6.66
N SER A 165 4.32 -14.81 -5.70
CA SER A 165 3.21 -13.88 -5.91
C SER A 165 3.75 -12.49 -6.25
N ALA A 166 3.13 -11.80 -7.21
CA ALA A 166 3.40 -10.38 -7.46
C ALA A 166 2.71 -9.46 -6.44
N ILE A 167 1.89 -10.03 -5.55
CA ILE A 167 1.10 -9.31 -4.56
C ILE A 167 1.74 -9.45 -3.18
N CYS A 168 1.89 -8.31 -2.49
CA CYS A 168 2.42 -8.24 -1.14
C CYS A 168 1.56 -9.02 -0.14
N SER A 169 2.21 -9.71 0.80
CA SER A 169 1.55 -10.51 1.84
C SER A 169 0.82 -9.69 2.92
N HIS A 170 1.05 -8.37 2.97
CA HIS A 170 0.36 -7.47 3.89
C HIS A 170 -1.01 -7.04 3.34
N LEU A 171 -0.99 -6.33 2.20
CA LEU A 171 -2.14 -5.75 1.52
C LEU A 171 -1.90 -5.90 0.01
N PRO A 172 -2.96 -5.84 -0.83
CA PRO A 172 -2.87 -6.16 -2.25
C PRO A 172 -2.20 -5.07 -3.10
N CYS A 173 -1.02 -4.61 -2.68
CA CYS A 173 -0.12 -3.79 -3.47
C CYS A 173 0.73 -4.71 -4.37
N THR A 174 0.86 -4.35 -5.64
CA THR A 174 1.78 -5.04 -6.56
C THR A 174 3.24 -4.72 -6.18
N LEU A 175 4.06 -5.76 -6.12
CA LEU A 175 5.49 -5.67 -5.82
C LEU A 175 6.26 -5.29 -7.07
N THR A 176 7.14 -4.30 -6.96
CA THR A 176 8.05 -3.88 -8.04
C THR A 176 9.39 -4.55 -7.85
N TYR A 177 9.83 -5.33 -8.84
CA TYR A 177 11.19 -5.88 -8.84
C TYR A 177 12.22 -4.77 -9.10
N ARG A 178 13.32 -4.77 -8.34
CA ARG A 178 14.43 -3.84 -8.49
C ARG A 178 15.71 -4.59 -8.81
N ASP A 179 16.16 -4.51 -10.06
CA ASP A 179 17.39 -5.15 -10.55
C ASP A 179 18.63 -4.79 -9.72
N GLY A 180 18.77 -3.50 -9.33
CA GLY A 180 19.94 -3.03 -8.60
C GLY A 180 20.10 -3.64 -7.20
N SER A 181 18.99 -3.95 -6.53
CA SER A 181 18.97 -4.53 -5.18
C SER A 181 18.62 -6.02 -5.15
N ASN A 182 18.21 -6.60 -6.28
CA ASN A 182 17.71 -7.98 -6.41
C ASN A 182 16.61 -8.30 -5.39
N ASP A 183 15.63 -7.40 -5.27
CA ASP A 183 14.51 -7.55 -4.35
C ASP A 183 13.19 -7.05 -4.95
N PHE A 184 12.10 -7.43 -4.30
CA PHE A 184 10.74 -7.02 -4.63
C PHE A 184 10.27 -5.98 -3.63
N LEU A 185 10.13 -4.72 -4.06
CA LEU A 185 9.70 -3.60 -3.24
C LEU A 185 8.17 -3.48 -3.22
N CYS A 186 7.60 -3.42 -2.03
CA CYS A 186 6.23 -2.95 -1.81
C CYS A 186 6.24 -1.42 -1.73
N PRO A 187 5.50 -0.70 -2.59
CA PRO A 187 5.49 0.77 -2.60
C PRO A 187 4.74 1.38 -1.41
N CYS A 188 4.05 0.56 -0.61
CA CYS A 188 3.11 1.02 0.41
C CYS A 188 3.81 1.41 1.74
N HIS A 189 4.93 0.77 2.10
CA HIS A 189 5.69 1.08 3.33
C HIS A 189 7.15 0.63 3.27
N ASP A 190 7.72 0.59 2.06
CA ASP A 190 9.11 0.24 1.77
C ASP A 190 9.57 -1.15 2.26
N VAL A 191 8.64 -2.07 2.54
CA VAL A 191 8.99 -3.48 2.78
C VAL A 191 9.42 -4.13 1.47
N SER A 192 10.47 -4.93 1.54
CA SER A 192 11.14 -5.60 0.43
C SER A 192 11.25 -7.09 0.73
N PHE A 193 11.18 -7.91 -0.32
CA PHE A 193 11.33 -9.36 -0.26
C PHE A 193 12.50 -9.79 -1.12
N ASP A 194 13.31 -10.75 -0.66
CA ASP A 194 14.41 -11.29 -1.46
C ASP A 194 13.90 -12.15 -2.63
N LEU A 195 14.82 -12.60 -3.49
CA LEU A 195 14.55 -13.48 -4.63
C LEU A 195 13.93 -14.84 -4.28
N ARG A 196 13.85 -15.19 -2.99
CA ARG A 196 13.18 -16.40 -2.49
C ARG A 196 11.81 -16.09 -1.88
N GLY A 197 11.40 -14.81 -1.86
CA GLY A 197 10.14 -14.34 -1.30
C GLY A 197 10.20 -14.04 0.20
N GLU A 198 11.39 -14.05 0.81
CA GLU A 198 11.55 -13.78 2.24
C GLU A 198 11.62 -12.29 2.51
N ALA A 199 10.88 -11.81 3.51
CA ALA A 199 10.85 -10.38 3.83
C ALA A 199 12.17 -9.95 4.50
N VAL A 200 12.88 -8.98 3.90
CA VAL A 200 14.25 -8.61 4.33
C VAL A 200 14.34 -7.36 5.20
N ASN A 201 13.33 -6.51 5.18
CA ASN A 201 13.32 -5.24 5.92
C ASN A 201 11.95 -4.90 6.50
N VAL A 202 11.24 -5.90 7.03
CA VAL A 202 9.99 -5.66 7.75
C VAL A 202 10.30 -4.74 8.93
N ARG A 203 9.92 -3.46 8.82
CA ARG A 203 9.73 -2.65 10.01
C ARG A 203 8.57 -3.33 10.73
N ARG A 204 8.88 -4.13 11.76
CA ARG A 204 7.88 -4.60 12.72
C ARG A 204 7.02 -3.39 13.04
N SER A 205 5.76 -3.44 12.64
CA SER A 205 4.79 -2.42 12.95
C SER A 205 4.77 -2.27 14.47
N LEU A 206 5.36 -1.16 14.94
CA LEU A 206 5.03 -0.43 16.15
C LEU A 206 4.48 -1.27 17.30
N GLY A 207 5.41 -1.93 17.99
CA GLY A 207 5.26 -2.34 19.38
C GLY A 207 6.28 -1.60 20.25
N SER A 208 6.26 -0.26 20.22
CA SER A 208 6.81 0.65 21.25
C SER A 208 6.62 2.09 20.78
N ALA A 209 5.53 2.72 21.18
CA ALA A 209 5.28 4.15 20.95
C ALA A 209 6.07 5.03 21.94
N ASP A 210 7.35 4.74 22.19
CA ASP A 210 8.19 5.51 23.12
C ASP A 210 9.56 5.94 22.56
N ALA A 211 9.84 5.72 21.27
CA ALA A 211 11.03 6.30 20.66
C ALA A 211 10.73 7.73 20.18
N ASP A 212 10.85 8.68 21.12
CA ASP A 212 10.85 10.12 20.86
C ASP A 212 11.71 10.45 19.62
N PRO A 213 11.13 11.04 18.55
CA PRO A 213 11.87 11.45 17.35
C PRO A 213 13.04 12.39 17.67
N SER A 214 12.99 13.10 18.79
CA SER A 214 14.08 13.95 19.27
C SER A 214 15.29 13.15 19.72
N GLU A 215 15.13 11.91 20.19
CA GLU A 215 16.25 11.09 20.64
C GLU A 215 17.07 10.53 19.47
N HIS A 216 16.43 10.14 18.38
CA HIS A 216 17.17 9.71 17.17
C HIS A 216 18.01 10.85 16.60
N GLN A 217 17.47 12.08 16.62
CA GLN A 217 18.17 13.26 16.13
C GLN A 217 19.29 13.72 17.09
N ARG A 218 19.08 13.58 18.41
CA ARG A 218 20.14 13.79 19.44
C ARG A 218 21.26 12.76 19.31
N ARG A 219 20.95 11.47 19.13
CA ARG A 219 21.96 10.40 18.93
C ARG A 219 22.78 10.60 17.65
N ARG A 220 22.15 11.05 16.56
CA ARG A 220 22.87 11.41 15.32
C ARG A 220 23.79 12.61 15.50
N ARG A 221 23.37 13.65 16.24
CA ARG A 221 24.23 14.81 16.56
C ARG A 221 25.41 14.40 17.47
N ALA A 222 25.15 13.64 18.52
CA ALA A 222 26.19 13.14 19.43
C ALA A 222 27.21 12.23 18.71
N GLY A 223 26.75 11.37 17.79
CA GLY A 223 27.63 10.55 16.95
C GLY A 223 28.52 11.37 16.02
N MET A 224 28.01 12.48 15.46
CA MET A 224 28.82 13.40 14.65
C MET A 224 29.83 14.19 15.48
N GLU A 225 29.46 14.63 16.68
CA GLU A 225 30.36 15.34 17.60
C GLU A 225 31.49 14.44 18.11
N HIS A 226 31.19 13.19 18.46
CA HIS A 226 32.21 12.23 18.89
C HIS A 226 33.23 11.95 17.78
N ARG A 227 32.75 11.81 16.53
CA ARG A 227 33.62 11.61 15.36
C ARG A 227 34.52 12.82 15.10
N ARG A 228 33.98 14.04 15.18
CA ARG A 228 34.77 15.29 15.07
C ARG A 228 35.84 15.38 16.15
N ARG A 229 35.50 15.07 17.40
CA ARG A 229 36.44 15.13 18.53
C ARG A 229 37.56 14.09 18.41
N SER A 230 37.24 12.89 17.92
CA SER A 230 38.23 11.85 17.64
C SER A 230 39.18 12.23 16.49
N GLU A 231 38.68 12.88 15.44
CA GLU A 231 39.50 13.39 14.34
C GLU A 231 40.41 14.55 14.79
N GLU A 232 39.91 15.44 15.65
CA GLU A 232 40.71 16.54 16.22
C GLU A 232 41.80 16.04 17.17
N HIS A 233 41.50 15.02 17.99
CA HIS A 233 42.49 14.40 18.88
C HIS A 233 43.59 13.67 18.10
N ARG A 234 43.27 13.05 16.96
CA ARG A 234 44.26 12.46 16.04
C ARG A 234 45.14 13.50 15.36
N ARG A 235 44.69 14.75 15.21
CA ARG A 235 45.43 15.83 14.53
C ARG A 235 46.36 16.63 15.45
N LYS A 236 46.32 16.42 16.77
CA LYS A 236 47.28 17.08 17.68
C LYS A 236 48.66 16.41 17.58
N PRO A 237 49.72 17.15 17.21
CA PRO A 237 51.07 16.59 17.13
C PRO A 237 51.59 16.24 18.53
N SER A 238 52.15 15.04 18.69
CA SER A 238 52.76 14.61 19.94
C SER A 238 54.02 15.44 20.22
N VAL A 239 53.93 16.38 21.16
CA VAL A 239 55.12 17.05 21.69
C VAL A 239 55.88 16.03 22.52
N ARG A 240 56.97 15.48 21.98
CA ARG A 240 57.90 14.65 22.75
C ARG A 240 58.59 15.54 23.79
N PRO A 241 58.63 15.15 25.08
CA PRO A 241 59.41 15.88 26.06
C PRO A 241 60.90 15.74 25.71
N ARG A 242 61.61 16.87 25.63
CA ARG A 242 63.08 16.87 25.62
C ARG A 242 63.54 16.37 26.99
N ARG A 243 64.31 15.28 27.00
CA ARG A 243 65.03 14.81 28.19
C ARG A 243 66.16 15.82 28.53
N PRO A 244 66.53 15.92 29.81
CA PRO A 244 67.27 17.05 30.38
C PRO A 244 68.66 17.24 29.78
#